data_AF-A0A7C5HWH0-F1
#
_entry.id   AF-A0A7C5HWH0-F1
#
_cell.length_a   1.000
_cell.length_b   1.000
_cell.length_c   1.000
_cell.angle_alpha   90.00
_cell.angle_beta   90.00
_cell.angle_gamma   90.00
#
_symmetry.space_group_name_H-M   'P 1'
#
loop_
_entity.id
_entity.type
_entity.pdbx_description
1 polymer ?
#
loop_
_entity_poly.entity_id
_entity_poly.type
_entity_poly.pdbx_seq_one_letter_code
_entity_poly.pdbx_strand_id
1 'polypeptide(L)' 'MLFVVAVVMRPFGEPPSVMDDYIIQNTQEVTGANSAVAAVVFDWRGYDTLGEATVLFTAFTGVALLLRGLKDGSA' A
#
# COMPACT_ATOMS: atom_id res chain seq x y z
N MET A 1 -15.86 -27.11 3.53
CA MET A 1 -15.24 -25.77 3.42
C MET A 1 -14.11 -25.59 4.43
N LEU A 2 -14.33 -25.74 5.74
CA LEU A 2 -13.27 -25.62 6.77
C LEU A 2 -12.10 -26.60 6.61
N PHE A 3 -12.38 -27.87 6.33
CA PHE A 3 -11.34 -28.90 6.10
C PHE A 3 -10.47 -28.61 4.87
N VAL A 4 -11.02 -27.97 3.83
CA VAL A 4 -10.27 -27.62 2.62
C VAL A 4 -9.30 -26.47 2.91
N VAL A 5 -9.74 -25.47 3.69
CA VAL A 5 -8.88 -24.36 4.13
C VAL A 5 -7.71 -24.89 4.97
N ALA A 6 -7.96 -25.84 5.87
CA ALA A 6 -6.92 -26.43 6.71
C ALA A 6 -5.85 -27.19 5.90
N VAL A 7 -6.21 -27.81 4.78
CA VAL A 7 -5.28 -28.55 3.90
C VAL A 7 -4.51 -27.62 2.96
N VAL A 8 -5.13 -26.51 2.52
CA VAL A 8 -4.53 -25.56 1.55
C VAL A 8 -3.76 -24.43 2.23
N MET A 9 -3.93 -24.25 3.54
CA MET A 9 -3.21 -23.25 4.33
C MET A 9 -1.69 -23.51 4.29
N ARG A 10 -0.92 -22.47 3.98
CA ARG A 10 0.54 -22.47 4.11
C ARG A 10 0.94 -22.67 5.58
N PRO A 11 2.09 -23.32 5.85
CA PRO A 11 2.60 -23.46 7.21
C PRO A 11 2.78 -22.09 7.85
N PHE A 12 2.28 -21.95 9.07
CA PHE A 12 2.42 -20.73 9.85
C PHE A 12 3.87 -20.56 10.30
N GLY A 13 4.42 -19.35 10.15
CA GLY A 13 5.80 -19.05 10.56
C GLY A 13 6.89 -19.40 9.55
N GLU A 14 6.54 -19.95 8.38
CA GLU A 14 7.48 -20.23 7.29
C GLU A 14 7.15 -19.41 6.02
N PRO A 15 7.15 -18.06 6.08
CA PRO A 15 7.01 -17.25 4.89
C PRO A 15 8.29 -17.33 4.05
N PRO A 16 8.19 -17.19 2.71
CA PRO A 16 9.37 -16.94 1.89
C PRO A 16 9.99 -15.60 2.32
N SER A 17 11.19 -15.64 2.89
CA SER A 17 11.75 -14.51 3.64
C SER A 17 12.90 -13.78 2.94
N VAL A 18 13.38 -14.22 1.77
CA VAL A 18 14.62 -13.69 1.16
C VAL A 18 14.63 -12.17 1.03
N MET A 19 13.52 -11.58 0.59
CA MET A 19 13.37 -10.13 0.49
C MET A 19 13.19 -9.49 1.88
N ASP A 20 12.32 -10.07 2.70
CA ASP A 20 11.94 -9.56 4.02
C ASP A 20 13.16 -9.52 4.96
N ASP A 21 13.99 -10.56 4.94
CA ASP A 21 15.22 -10.69 5.71
C ASP A 21 16.20 -9.56 5.37
N TYR A 22 16.38 -9.27 4.08
CA TYR A 22 17.23 -8.17 3.66
C TYR A 22 16.68 -6.83 4.14
N ILE A 23 15.38 -6.58 3.96
CA ILE A 23 14.75 -5.34 4.42
C ILE A 23 14.93 -5.20 5.93
N ILE A 24 14.61 -6.21 6.72
CA ILE A 24 14.71 -6.17 8.18
C ILE A 24 16.14 -5.86 8.63
N GLN A 25 17.14 -6.50 8.00
CA GLN A 25 18.54 -6.33 8.37
C GLN A 25 19.12 -4.97 7.93
N ASN A 26 18.67 -4.44 6.78
CA ASN A 26 19.33 -3.31 6.12
C ASN A 26 18.48 -2.02 6.07
N THR A 27 17.25 -2.01 6.59
CA THR A 27 16.34 -0.84 6.54
C THR A 27 17.06 0.43 6.99
N GLN A 28 17.63 0.41 8.20
CA GLN A 28 18.21 1.61 8.79
C GLN A 28 19.44 2.10 8.02
N GLU A 29 20.25 1.18 7.49
CA GLU A 29 21.47 1.52 6.74
C GLU A 29 21.14 2.08 5.36
N VAL A 30 20.18 1.46 4.65
CA VAL A 30 19.87 1.78 3.25
C VAL A 30 18.95 3.00 3.14
N THR A 31 17.94 3.12 4.01
CA THR A 31 16.93 4.18 3.90
C THR A 31 17.00 5.22 5.01
N GLY A 32 17.74 4.95 6.10
CA GLY A 32 17.82 5.85 7.26
C GLY A 32 16.53 5.89 8.11
N ALA A 33 15.55 5.03 7.81
CA ALA A 33 14.28 5.00 8.52
C ALA A 33 14.32 3.97 9.67
N ASN A 34 13.97 4.42 10.88
CA ASN A 34 13.88 3.53 12.05
C ASN A 34 12.72 2.51 11.94
N SER A 35 11.80 2.71 11.01
CA SER A 35 10.64 1.84 10.78
C SER A 35 10.76 1.14 9.44
N ALA A 36 10.97 -0.18 9.48
CA ALA A 36 10.98 -1.03 8.29
C ALA A 36 9.69 -0.92 7.49
N VAL A 37 8.54 -0.80 8.16
CA VAL A 37 7.24 -0.66 7.48
C VAL A 37 7.17 0.65 6.70
N ALA A 38 7.60 1.76 7.30
CA ALA A 38 7.61 3.05 6.62
C ALA A 38 8.58 3.06 5.44
N ALA A 39 9.78 2.50 5.62
CA ALA A 39 10.77 2.34 4.55
C ALA A 39 10.23 1.53 3.37
N VAL A 40 9.49 0.45 3.65
CA VAL A 40 8.88 -0.36 2.59
C VAL A 40 7.86 0.46 1.81
N VAL A 41 6.94 1.15 2.50
CA VAL A 41 5.83 1.85 1.85
C VAL A 41 6.30 3.12 1.12
N PHE A 42 7.32 3.82 1.61
CA PHE A 42 7.76 5.11 1.05
C PHE A 42 9.03 5.04 0.21
N ASP A 43 10.02 4.22 0.57
CA ASP A 43 11.30 4.17 -0.14
C ASP A 43 11.31 3.02 -1.16
N TRP A 44 11.08 1.79 -0.70
CA TRP A 44 11.21 0.60 -1.56
C TRP A 44 10.02 0.44 -2.52
N ARG A 45 8.81 0.70 -2.03
CA ARG A 45 7.54 0.59 -2.78
C ARG A 45 6.81 1.93 -2.86
N GLY A 46 7.58 3.03 -2.87
CA GLY A 46 7.04 4.38 -2.95
C GLY A 46 6.13 4.61 -4.17
N TYR A 47 6.37 3.91 -5.28
CA TYR A 47 5.50 4.02 -6.47
C TYR A 47 4.08 3.49 -6.24
N ASP A 48 3.92 2.41 -5.47
CA ASP A 48 2.60 1.87 -5.16
C ASP A 48 1.82 2.89 -4.31
N THR A 49 2.47 3.47 -3.29
CA THR A 49 1.89 4.51 -2.42
C THR A 49 1.60 5.82 -3.17
N LEU A 50 2.48 6.22 -4.11
CA LEU A 50 2.24 7.36 -4.99
C LEU A 50 1.02 7.13 -5.88
N GLY A 51 0.85 5.89 -6.37
CA GLY A 51 -0.34 5.45 -7.10
C GLY A 51 -1.60 5.58 -6.26
N GLU A 52 -1.59 5.09 -5.02
CA GLU A 52 -2.71 5.24 -4.08
C GLU A 52 -3.07 6.72 -3.85
N ALA A 53 -2.07 7.58 -3.61
CA ALA A 53 -2.29 9.02 -3.45
C ALA A 53 -2.89 9.67 -4.70
N THR A 54 -2.46 9.24 -5.90
CA THR A 54 -2.99 9.72 -7.17
C THR A 54 -4.45 9.33 -7.35
N VAL A 55 -4.81 8.09 -7.03
CA VAL A 55 -6.20 7.60 -7.08
C VAL A 55 -7.10 8.41 -6.15
N LEU A 56 -6.67 8.63 -4.90
CA LEU A 56 -7.42 9.44 -3.94
C LEU A 56 -7.56 10.90 -4.41
N PHE A 57 -6.50 11.49 -4.96
CA PHE A 57 -6.55 12.83 -5.52
C PHE A 57 -7.53 12.93 -6.68
N THR A 58 -7.47 12.01 -7.65
CA THR A 58 -8.41 11.97 -8.78
C THR A 58 -9.86 11.80 -8.30
N ALA A 59 -10.11 10.92 -7.34
CA ALA A 59 -11.45 10.72 -6.78
C ALA A 59 -11.98 12.01 -6.12
N PHE A 60 -11.15 12.68 -5.32
CA PHE A 60 -11.49 13.95 -4.70
C PHE A 60 -11.78 15.05 -5.74
N THR A 61 -10.90 15.21 -6.73
CA THR A 61 -11.10 16.19 -7.81
C THR A 61 -12.38 15.90 -8.59
N GLY A 62 -12.68 14.63 -8.89
CA GLY A 62 -13.92 14.23 -9.56
C GLY A 62 -15.17 14.66 -8.78
N VAL A 63 -15.20 14.40 -7.47
CA VAL A 63 -16.31 14.83 -6.60
C VAL A 63 -16.42 16.36 -6.54
N ALA A 64 -15.30 17.07 -6.42
CA ALA A 64 -15.29 18.53 -6.36
C ALA A 64 -15.85 19.16 -7.65
N LEU A 65 -15.52 18.61 -8.82
CA LEU A 65 -16.05 19.06 -10.11
C LEU A 65 -17.57 18.84 -10.22
N LEU A 66 -18.07 17.68 -9.79
CA LEU A 66 -19.51 17.39 -9.77
C LEU A 66 -20.27 18.36 -8.86
N LEU A 67 -19.76 18.60 -7.65
CA LEU A 67 -20.39 19.55 -6.71
C LEU A 67 -20.38 20.99 -7.24
N ARG A 68 -19.33 21.40 -7.98
CA ARG A 68 -19.31 22.71 -8.64
C ARG A 68 -20.40 22.82 -9.70
N GLY A 69 -20.54 21.81 -10.56
CA GLY A 69 -21.58 21.78 -11.60
C GLY A 69 -23.00 21.86 -11.02
N LEU A 70 -23.26 21.19 -9.89
CA LEU A 70 -24.54 21.25 -9.19
C LEU A 70 -24.82 22.64 -8.59
N LYS A 71 -23.80 23.32 -8.06
CA LYS A 71 -23.94 24.67 -7.50
C LYS A 71 -24.24 25.72 -8.58
N ASP A 72 -23.63 25.59 -9.76
CA ASP A 72 -23.75 26.55 -10.85
C ASP A 72 -25.03 26.35 -11.70
N GLY A 73 -25.94 25.45 -11.28
CA GLY A 73 -27.23 25.20 -11.94
C GLY A 73 -27.13 24.69 -13.38
N SER A 74 -25.95 24.18 -13.78
CA SER A 74 -25.67 23.70 -15.14
C SER A 74 -25.90 22.20 -15.32
N ALA A 75 -26.74 21.61 -14.45
CA ALA A 75 -27.16 20.20 -14.51
C ALA A 75 -28.69 20.11 -14.44
#